data_AF-E3LWN4-F1
#
_entry.id   AF-E3LWN4-F1
#
_cell.length_a   1.000
_cell.length_b   1.000
_cell.length_c   1.000
_cell.angle_alpha   90.00
_cell.angle_beta   90.00
_cell.angle_gamma   90.00
#
_symmetry.space_group_name_H-M   'P 1'
#
loop_
_entity.id
_entity.type
_entity.pdbx_description
1 polymer ?
#
loop_
_entity_poly.entity_id
_entity_poly.type
_entity_poly.pdbx_seq_one_letter_code
_entity_poly.pdbx_strand_id
1 'polypeptide(L)'
;MIIYLERTREIQKEYTIMMALYIKLSTDGSIDHAFIYLLKSWRADLLKTSSEMMSSYSSLGAHGRQYVDSENVTNEEDMYQFM
;
A
#
# COMPACT_ATOMS: atom_id res chain seq x y z
N MET A 1 -24.18 4.09 -1.29
CA MET A 1 -22.86 3.89 -0.65
C MET A 1 -22.56 2.39 -0.47
N ILE A 2 -22.64 1.60 -1.54
CA ILE A 2 -22.32 0.15 -1.56
C ILE A 2 -21.45 -0.12 -2.79
N ILE A 3 -21.87 0.43 -3.94
CA ILE A 3 -21.15 0.40 -5.22
C ILE A 3 -19.69 0.88 -5.12
N TYR A 4 -19.41 1.88 -4.27
CA TYR A 4 -18.06 2.45 -4.14
C TYR A 4 -17.07 1.51 -3.44
N LEU A 5 -17.53 0.79 -2.40
CA LEU A 5 -16.72 -0.17 -1.64
C LEU A 5 -16.34 -1.38 -2.49
N GLU A 6 -17.25 -1.84 -3.35
CA GLU A 6 -17.01 -2.95 -4.29
C GLU A 6 -15.94 -2.57 -5.33
N ARG A 7 -16.03 -1.36 -5.91
CA ARG A 7 -15.05 -0.89 -6.90
C ARG A 7 -13.63 -0.73 -6.33
N THR A 8 -13.48 -0.21 -5.11
CA THR A 8 -12.18 -0.16 -4.42
C THR A 8 -11.59 -1.55 -4.16
N ARG A 9 -12.43 -2.54 -3.84
CA ARG A 9 -11.98 -3.93 -3.65
C ARG A 9 -11.56 -4.59 -4.96
N GLU A 10 -12.22 -4.26 -6.07
CA GLU A 10 -11.86 -4.76 -7.40
C GLU A 10 -10.53 -4.17 -7.88
N ILE A 11 -10.32 -2.86 -7.75
CA ILE A 11 -9.05 -2.21 -8.08
C ILE A 11 -7.91 -2.78 -7.22
N GLN A 12 -8.12 -2.93 -5.91
CA GLN A 12 -7.12 -3.57 -5.06
C GLN A 12 -6.78 -5.00 -5.53
N LYS A 13 -7.77 -5.81 -5.92
CA LYS A 13 -7.52 -7.16 -6.46
C LYS A 13 -6.79 -7.14 -7.79
N GLU A 14 -7.05 -6.16 -8.64
CA GLU A 14 -6.44 -6.04 -9.96
C GLU A 14 -4.95 -5.70 -9.86
N TYR A 15 -4.58 -4.78 -8.95
CA TYR A 15 -3.22 -4.24 -8.86
C TYR A 15 -2.37 -4.79 -7.69
N THR A 16 -2.94 -5.61 -6.80
CA THR A 16 -2.17 -6.20 -5.68
C THR A 16 -2.14 -7.73 -5.68
N ILE A 17 -1.06 -8.29 -5.13
CA ILE A 17 -0.93 -9.70 -4.77
C ILE A 17 -1.07 -9.81 -3.25
N MET A 18 -1.91 -10.73 -2.80
CA MET A 18 -1.94 -11.12 -1.40
C MET A 18 -0.89 -12.21 -1.17
N MET A 19 0.05 -11.98 -0.26
CA MET A 19 1.13 -12.90 0.06
C MET A 19 1.06 -13.32 1.52
N ALA A 20 1.22 -14.63 1.78
CA ALA A 20 1.35 -15.16 3.12
C ALA A 20 2.80 -14.99 3.61
N LEU A 21 2.95 -14.50 4.83
CA LEU A 21 4.23 -14.29 5.50
C LEU A 21 4.28 -15.04 6.83
N TYR A 22 5.49 -15.46 7.17
CA TYR A 22 5.85 -16.00 8.47
C TYR A 22 6.73 -14.96 9.16
N ILE A 23 6.27 -14.40 10.27
CA ILE A 23 6.96 -13.33 10.99
C ILE A 23 7.54 -13.92 12.26
N LYS A 24 8.87 -13.86 12.40
CA LYS A 24 9.50 -14.23 13.67
C LYS A 24 9.42 -13.05 14.62
N LEU A 25 8.67 -13.21 15.71
CA LEU A 25 8.52 -12.17 16.73
C LEU A 25 9.84 -12.00 17.49
N SER A 26 10.29 -10.75 17.61
CA SER A 26 11.54 -10.42 18.30
C SER A 26 11.45 -10.62 19.82
N THR A 27 10.23 -10.66 20.37
CA THR A 27 9.96 -10.73 21.81
C THR A 27 10.25 -12.11 22.40
N ASP A 28 9.88 -13.18 21.72
CA ASP A 28 9.99 -14.56 22.23
C ASP A 28 10.48 -15.56 21.18
N GLY A 29 10.76 -15.11 19.95
CA GLY A 29 11.22 -15.95 18.86
C GLY A 29 10.14 -16.86 18.26
N SER A 30 8.89 -16.73 18.69
CA SER A 30 7.75 -17.42 18.07
C SER A 30 7.54 -16.98 16.62
N ILE A 31 6.83 -17.80 15.85
CA ILE A 31 6.47 -17.52 14.47
C ILE A 31 4.98 -17.21 14.43
N ASP A 32 4.64 -16.06 13.86
CA ASP A 32 3.27 -15.67 13.59
C ASP A 32 2.99 -15.67 12.07
N HIS A 33 1.72 -15.70 11.71
CA HIS A 33 1.26 -15.77 10.32
C HIS A 33 0.49 -14.51 9.96
N ALA A 34 0.87 -13.88 8.85
CA ALA A 34 0.18 -12.70 8.35
C ALA A 34 -0.07 -12.81 6.85
N PHE A 35 -1.06 -12.06 6.37
CA PHE A 35 -1.25 -11.79 4.96
C PHE A 35 -0.94 -10.32 4.70
N ILE A 36 -0.18 -10.05 3.66
CA ILE A 36 0.11 -8.69 3.22
C ILE A 36 -0.34 -8.48 1.77
N TYR A 37 -0.66 -7.24 1.44
CA TYR A 37 -0.91 -6.82 0.07
C TYR A 37 0.37 -6.17 -0.49
N LEU A 38 0.82 -6.64 -1.64
CA LEU A 38 1.95 -6.10 -2.40
C LEU A 38 1.48 -5.59 -3.75
N LEU A 39 2.05 -4.50 -4.25
CA LEU A 39 1.83 -4.08 -5.63
C LEU A 39 2.35 -5.15 -6.60
N LYS A 40 1.54 -5.54 -7.59
CA LYS A 40 1.90 -6.53 -8.64
C LYS A 40 3.01 -6.03 -9.55
N SER A 41 2.99 -4.74 -9.82
CA SER A 41 3.92 -4.03 -10.68
C SER A 41 4.02 -2.60 -10.18
N TRP A 42 5.14 -1.96 -10.48
CA TRP A 42 5.37 -0.55 -10.18
C TRP A 42 6.24 0.09 -11.27
N ARG A 43 6.13 1.40 -11.43
CA ARG A 43 6.97 2.18 -12.34
C ARG A 43 8.45 2.06 -11.95
N ALA A 44 9.33 1.98 -12.95
CA ALA A 44 10.77 1.75 -12.74
C ALA A 44 11.46 2.84 -11.87
N ASP A 45 10.90 4.05 -11.81
CA ASP A 45 11.42 5.18 -11.04
C ASP A 45 10.71 5.38 -9.68
N LEU A 46 9.85 4.45 -9.25
CA LEU A 46 9.08 4.57 -8.00
C LEU A 46 10.00 4.84 -6.80
N LEU A 47 11.10 4.10 -6.67
CA LEU A 47 12.03 4.27 -5.56
C LEU A 47 12.77 5.63 -5.58
N LYS A 48 12.83 6.29 -6.73
CA LYS A 48 13.47 7.60 -6.89
C LYS A 48 12.51 8.76 -6.57
N THR A 49 11.22 8.55 -6.76
CA THR A 49 10.16 9.58 -6.61
C THR A 49 9.37 9.45 -5.31
N SER A 50 9.40 8.27 -4.70
CA SER A 50 8.78 7.99 -3.39
C SER A 50 9.53 8.64 -2.22
N SER A 51 8.85 8.68 -1.07
CA SER A 51 9.47 9.00 0.21
C SER A 51 10.58 8.01 0.56
N GLU A 52 11.49 8.42 1.44
CA GLU A 52 12.51 7.52 1.99
C GLU A 52 11.90 6.24 2.58
N MET A 53 12.66 5.14 2.55
CA MET A 53 12.24 3.85 3.13
C MET A 53 11.86 4.04 4.60
N MET A 54 10.62 3.69 4.94
CA MET A 54 10.07 3.88 6.27
C MET A 54 10.03 2.56 7.04
N SER A 55 10.41 2.59 8.32
CA SER A 55 10.22 1.46 9.24
C SER A 55 8.79 1.38 9.79
N SER A 56 8.05 2.49 9.77
CA SER A 56 6.65 2.58 10.18
C SER A 56 5.97 3.70 9.39
N TYR A 57 4.70 3.52 9.04
CA TYR A 57 3.92 4.51 8.29
C TYR A 57 2.92 5.22 9.22
N SER A 58 2.80 6.55 9.06
CA SER A 58 1.77 7.36 9.70
C SER A 58 1.28 8.40 8.69
N SER A 59 -0.03 8.48 8.46
CA SER A 59 -0.62 9.48 7.55
C SER A 59 -0.22 10.92 7.92
N LEU A 60 -0.13 11.23 9.22
CA LEU A 60 0.31 12.54 9.73
C LEU A 60 1.81 12.57 10.05
N GLY A 61 2.61 11.72 9.39
CA GLY A 61 4.04 11.59 9.59
C GLY A 61 4.85 12.78 9.08
N ALA A 62 6.13 12.82 9.45
CA ALA A 62 7.06 13.91 9.11
C ALA A 62 7.35 14.07 7.60
N HIS A 63 6.93 13.10 6.76
CA HIS A 63 7.03 13.17 5.30
C HIS A 63 6.04 14.15 4.66
N GLY A 64 5.05 14.65 5.41
CA GLY A 64 4.10 15.67 4.92
C GLY A 64 3.15 15.18 3.81
N ARG A 65 3.04 13.86 3.62
CA ARG A 65 2.15 13.23 2.62
C ARG A 65 0.97 12.55 3.34
N GLN A 66 -0.08 13.33 3.62
CA GLN A 66 -1.28 12.83 4.27
C GLN A 66 -2.05 11.90 3.35
N TYR A 67 -2.56 10.78 3.90
CA TYR A 67 -3.48 9.90 3.18
C TYR A 67 -4.75 10.66 2.79
N VAL A 68 -5.13 10.55 1.51
CA VAL A 68 -6.36 11.14 0.97
C VAL A 68 -7.34 10.01 0.68
N ASP A 69 -8.48 9.99 1.38
CA ASP A 69 -9.52 8.94 1.28
C ASP A 69 -10.12 8.81 -0.14
N SER A 70 -10.08 9.88 -0.93
CA SER A 70 -10.66 9.92 -2.26
C SER A 70 -9.78 10.73 -3.20
N GLU A 71 -8.83 10.08 -3.81
CA GLU A 71 -8.38 10.55 -5.11
C GLU A 71 -9.35 9.97 -6.12
N ASN A 72 -9.88 10.81 -7.02
CA ASN A 72 -10.59 10.35 -8.20
C ASN A 72 -9.58 9.67 -9.14
N VAL A 73 -8.94 8.60 -8.68
CA VAL A 73 -7.96 7.81 -9.41
C VAL A 73 -8.74 6.99 -10.43
N THR A 74 -8.74 7.46 -11.67
CA THR A 74 -9.44 6.77 -12.76
C THR A 74 -8.50 5.89 -13.58
N ASN A 75 -7.19 6.05 -13.39
CA ASN A 75 -6.14 5.36 -14.13
C ASN A 75 -4.84 5.24 -13.27
N GLU A 76 -3.88 4.45 -13.76
CA GLU A 76 -2.62 4.16 -13.05
C GLU A 76 -1.72 5.40 -12.91
N GLU A 77 -1.75 6.32 -13.88
CA GLU A 77 -0.93 7.55 -13.84
C GLU A 77 -1.40 8.50 -12.73
N ASP A 78 -2.72 8.63 -12.55
CA ASP A 78 -3.31 9.39 -11.44
C ASP A 78 -2.82 8.84 -10.10
N MET A 79 -2.76 7.51 -9.93
CA MET A 79 -2.31 6.87 -8.70
C MET A 79 -0.88 7.29 -8.34
N TYR A 80 0.01 7.39 -9.33
CA TYR A 80 1.41 7.73 -9.11
C TYR A 80 1.67 9.22 -8.85
N GLN A 81 0.72 10.11 -9.14
CA GLN A 81 0.90 11.55 -8.84
C GLN A 81 0.82 11.87 -7.34
N PHE A 82 0.17 11.00 -6.59
CA PHE A 82 -0.07 11.21 -5.16
C PHE A 82 0.79 10.34 -4.24
N MET A 83 1.59 9.43 -4.81
CA MET A 83 2.60 8.64 -4.08
C MET A 83 3.88 9.42 -3.83
#